data_AF-A0A0F7V3D2-F1
#
_entry.id   AF-A0A0F7V3D2-F1
#
_cell.length_a   1.000
_cell.length_b   1.000
_cell.length_c   1.000
_cell.angle_alpha   90.00
_cell.angle_beta   90.00
_cell.angle_gamma   90.00
#
_symmetry.space_group_name_H-M   'P 1'
#
loop_
_entity.id
_entity.type
_entity.pdbx_description
1 polymer ?
#
loop_
_entity_poly.entity_id
_entity_poly.type
_entity_poly.pdbx_seq_one_letter_code
_entity_poly.pdbx_strand_id
1 'polypeptide(L)'
;MTVTLQWKTTLWAYVDQIRSTVYFLRVQKFSNPVQFRCAAEEVGRALMSFKAYARHEYDNLSREKASLETELEVDERKVDSCIEKWMYGTSRRENDERRASATETGREVSGLPANPKTEQQYRESVTALQTMLGALEIDLLKGGDPLGGWEATDHQAFERIIHHIGGQTGTSGLVIQLKRALPHISKDSIEAHLVWHNEHTELTTRKQELVKKYRDLKSAYAAEKSEQREAEKAEMQRIRNEDECRKMTKQREMDQDRQEGIQRKEKQRYGSCCTPYASTTCPSTFRRQQLLQEQHKRKERELLSAKLEVFRKCGHDPYLKMSFRVSCRKSARNTGGLQSQRNSWNALQRETAGETEPRNMFFW
;
A
#
# COMPACT_ATOMS: atom_id res chain seq x y z
N MET A 1 -8.20 13.06 1.54
CA MET A 1 -7.48 14.33 1.27
C MET A 1 -7.92 15.07 -0.01
N THR A 2 -8.88 14.57 -0.79
CA THR A 2 -9.39 15.27 -1.99
C THR A 2 -10.35 16.44 -1.67
N VAL A 3 -10.94 16.46 -0.47
CA VAL A 3 -11.90 17.48 -0.02
C VAL A 3 -11.24 18.86 0.20
N THR A 4 -9.97 18.89 0.61
CA THR A 4 -9.26 20.16 0.92
C THR A 4 -8.92 20.99 -0.32
N LEU A 5 -8.96 20.41 -1.53
CA LEU A 5 -8.68 21.13 -2.78
C LEU A 5 -9.94 21.77 -3.39
N GLN A 6 -11.14 21.29 -3.04
CA GLN A 6 -12.40 21.76 -3.62
C GLN A 6 -12.91 23.08 -3.03
N TRP A 7 -12.73 23.32 -1.72
CA TRP A 7 -13.15 24.58 -1.13
C TRP A 7 -12.29 25.75 -1.62
N LYS A 8 -10.98 25.53 -1.79
CA LYS A 8 -10.04 26.54 -2.28
C LYS A 8 -10.44 27.02 -3.68
N THR A 9 -10.73 26.10 -4.59
CA THR A 9 -11.14 26.43 -5.97
C THR A 9 -12.48 27.16 -6.02
N THR A 10 -13.45 26.71 -5.22
CA THR A 10 -14.76 27.39 -5.09
C THR A 10 -14.61 28.81 -4.55
N LEU A 11 -13.81 29.00 -3.50
CA LEU A 11 -13.61 30.30 -2.86
C LEU A 11 -12.94 31.31 -3.81
N TRP A 12 -11.94 30.88 -4.58
CA TRP A 12 -11.32 31.71 -5.62
C TRP A 12 -12.30 32.07 -6.75
N ALA A 13 -13.14 31.14 -7.19
CA ALA A 13 -14.15 31.41 -8.21
C ALA A 13 -15.13 32.51 -7.78
N TYR A 14 -15.57 32.51 -6.50
CA TYR A 14 -16.41 33.59 -5.96
C TYR A 14 -15.68 34.94 -5.90
N VAL A 15 -14.40 34.94 -5.52
CA VAL A 15 -13.59 36.17 -5.49
C VAL A 15 -13.43 36.72 -6.92
N ASP A 16 -13.16 35.87 -7.90
CA ASP A 16 -13.04 36.28 -9.30
C ASP A 16 -14.36 36.80 -9.86
N GLN A 17 -15.49 36.19 -9.50
CA GLN A 17 -16.82 36.71 -9.83
C GLN A 17 -17.02 38.12 -9.27
N ILE A 18 -16.73 38.35 -7.98
CA ILE A 18 -16.85 39.68 -7.35
C ILE A 18 -15.93 40.69 -8.05
N ARG A 19 -14.68 40.32 -8.35
CA ARG A 19 -13.72 41.19 -9.04
C ARG A 19 -14.20 41.55 -10.44
N SER A 20 -14.75 40.58 -11.18
CA SER A 20 -15.33 40.79 -12.50
C SER A 20 -16.50 41.78 -12.44
N THR A 21 -17.42 41.62 -11.50
CA THR A 21 -18.58 42.52 -11.36
C THR A 21 -18.18 43.92 -10.90
N VAL A 22 -17.20 44.05 -9.98
CA VAL A 22 -16.65 45.35 -9.57
C VAL A 22 -15.90 46.03 -10.71
N TYR A 23 -15.14 45.28 -11.50
CA TYR A 23 -14.45 45.81 -12.67
C TYR A 23 -15.45 46.29 -13.73
N PHE A 24 -16.51 45.52 -13.98
CA PHE A 24 -17.61 45.90 -14.85
C PHE A 24 -18.26 47.21 -14.41
N LEU A 25 -18.57 47.36 -13.11
CA LEU A 25 -19.08 48.62 -12.54
C LEU A 25 -18.15 49.82 -12.75
N ARG A 26 -16.83 49.59 -12.73
CA ARG A 26 -15.82 50.64 -12.91
C ARG A 26 -15.69 51.08 -14.37
N VAL A 27 -15.75 50.15 -15.31
CA VAL A 27 -15.51 50.40 -16.74
C VAL A 27 -16.77 50.90 -17.44
N GLN A 28 -17.95 50.43 -17.03
CA GLN A 28 -19.20 50.79 -17.70
C GLN A 28 -19.64 52.20 -17.30
N LYS A 29 -19.76 53.09 -18.29
CA LYS A 29 -20.37 54.41 -18.09
C LYS A 29 -21.88 54.26 -18.08
N PHE A 30 -22.46 54.12 -16.89
CA PHE A 30 -23.91 54.07 -16.73
C PHE A 30 -24.51 55.44 -17.05
N SER A 31 -25.28 55.53 -18.14
CA SER A 31 -26.03 56.74 -18.50
C SER A 31 -27.23 56.98 -17.58
N ASN A 32 -27.71 55.94 -16.89
CA ASN A 32 -28.86 55.99 -16.01
C ASN A 32 -28.46 55.63 -14.56
N PRO A 33 -28.71 56.53 -13.58
CA PRO A 33 -28.37 56.28 -12.18
C PRO A 33 -29.10 55.08 -11.56
N VAL A 34 -30.27 54.72 -12.08
CA VAL A 34 -31.03 53.54 -11.62
C VAL A 34 -30.30 52.24 -11.96
N GLN A 35 -29.71 52.15 -13.15
CA GLN A 35 -28.96 50.95 -13.58
C GLN A 35 -27.70 50.75 -12.74
N PHE A 36 -26.97 51.84 -12.45
CA PHE A 36 -25.82 51.80 -11.56
C PHE A 36 -26.20 51.30 -10.16
N ARG A 37 -27.30 51.82 -9.60
CA ARG A 37 -27.80 51.41 -8.29
C ARG A 37 -28.16 49.92 -8.26
N CYS A 38 -28.89 49.42 -9.24
CA CYS A 38 -29.24 48.00 -9.31
C CYS A 38 -28.00 47.09 -9.40
N ALA A 39 -27.01 47.47 -10.22
CA ALA A 39 -25.76 46.72 -10.35
C ALA A 39 -24.91 46.77 -9.06
N ALA A 40 -24.90 47.91 -8.36
CA ALA A 40 -24.25 48.03 -7.05
C ALA A 40 -24.94 47.18 -5.97
N GLU A 41 -26.28 47.14 -5.96
CA GLU A 41 -27.07 46.28 -5.07
C GLU A 41 -26.83 44.79 -5.36
N GLU A 42 -26.64 44.40 -6.62
CA GLU A 42 -26.26 43.05 -7.02
C GLU A 42 -24.87 42.65 -6.51
N VAL A 43 -23.87 43.53 -6.65
CA VAL A 43 -22.54 43.32 -6.05
C VAL A 43 -22.63 43.20 -4.53
N GLY A 44 -23.45 44.04 -3.89
CA GLY A 44 -23.70 43.97 -2.45
C GLY A 44 -24.28 42.62 -2.02
N ARG A 45 -25.26 42.09 -2.77
CA ARG A 45 -25.82 40.76 -2.53
C ARG A 45 -24.79 39.65 -2.74
N ALA A 46 -24.03 39.69 -3.83
CA ALA A 46 -22.98 38.71 -4.11
C ALA A 46 -21.91 38.68 -3.01
N LEU A 47 -21.50 39.85 -2.50
CA LEU A 47 -20.56 39.97 -1.38
C LEU A 47 -21.11 39.37 -0.08
N MET A 48 -22.40 39.59 0.21
CA MET A 48 -23.04 39.01 1.40
C MET A 48 -23.17 37.50 1.30
N SER A 49 -23.53 36.96 0.13
CA SER A 49 -23.54 35.52 -0.14
C SER A 49 -22.15 34.91 0.02
N PHE A 50 -21.11 35.55 -0.52
CA PHE A 50 -19.73 35.11 -0.33
C PHE A 50 -19.32 35.07 1.15
N LYS A 51 -19.65 36.12 1.93
CA LYS A 51 -19.37 36.16 3.37
C LYS A 51 -20.07 35.03 4.12
N ALA A 52 -21.34 34.75 3.81
CA ALA A 52 -22.09 33.68 4.43
C ALA A 52 -21.47 32.31 4.08
N TYR A 53 -21.11 32.09 2.82
CA TYR A 53 -20.43 30.88 2.37
C TYR A 53 -19.07 30.69 3.06
N ALA A 54 -18.24 31.74 3.10
CA ALA A 54 -16.92 31.69 3.75
C ALA A 54 -17.01 31.37 5.25
N ARG A 55 -18.02 31.91 5.96
CA ARG A 55 -18.27 31.56 7.36
C ARG A 55 -18.67 30.10 7.52
N HIS A 56 -19.58 29.61 6.68
CA HIS A 56 -19.99 28.21 6.69
C HIS A 56 -18.82 27.25 6.44
N GLU A 57 -17.95 27.55 5.47
CA GLU A 57 -16.75 26.75 5.22
C GLU A 57 -15.76 26.80 6.38
N TYR A 58 -15.60 27.97 7.02
CA TYR A 58 -14.78 28.09 8.23
C TYR A 58 -15.33 27.24 9.39
N ASP A 59 -16.64 27.25 9.59
CA ASP A 59 -17.31 26.44 10.62
C ASP A 59 -17.19 24.93 10.30
N ASN A 60 -17.24 24.55 9.02
CA ASN A 60 -16.98 23.17 8.58
C ASN A 60 -15.55 22.74 8.90
N LEU A 61 -14.56 23.54 8.50
CA LEU A 61 -13.15 23.26 8.78
C LEU A 61 -12.88 23.22 10.29
N SER A 62 -13.53 24.07 11.08
CA SER A 62 -13.44 24.06 12.53
C SER A 62 -13.99 22.78 13.14
N ARG A 63 -15.13 22.27 12.63
CA ARG A 63 -15.71 20.98 13.04
C ARG A 63 -14.84 19.79 12.62
N GLU A 64 -14.30 19.81 11.41
CA GLU A 64 -13.38 18.77 10.92
C GLU A 64 -12.10 18.74 11.77
N LYS A 65 -11.53 19.91 12.09
CA LYS A 65 -10.39 20.01 13.01
C LYS A 65 -10.70 19.38 14.37
N ALA A 66 -11.82 19.75 14.99
CA ALA A 66 -12.21 19.18 16.28
C ALA A 66 -12.41 17.65 16.20
N SER A 67 -12.99 17.15 15.10
CA SER A 67 -13.12 15.71 14.85
C SER A 67 -11.75 15.01 14.76
N LEU A 68 -10.81 15.59 14.01
CA LEU A 68 -9.46 15.05 13.87
C LEU A 68 -8.68 15.10 15.19
N GLU A 69 -8.85 16.15 16.00
CA GLU A 69 -8.26 16.23 17.35
C GLU A 69 -8.78 15.10 18.24
N THR A 70 -10.08 14.80 18.22
CA THR A 70 -10.64 13.68 19.00
C THR A 70 -10.18 12.30 18.49
N GLU A 71 -10.01 12.14 17.18
CA GLU A 71 -9.49 10.90 16.59
C GLU A 71 -8.03 10.69 16.99
N LEU A 72 -7.22 11.75 16.93
CA LEU A 72 -5.83 11.73 17.36
C LEU A 72 -5.71 11.35 18.84
N GLU A 73 -6.53 11.95 19.71
CA GLU A 73 -6.54 11.63 21.14
C GLU A 73 -6.89 10.16 21.43
N VAL A 74 -7.83 9.60 20.66
CA VAL A 74 -8.18 8.17 20.75
C VAL A 74 -7.01 7.28 20.32
N ASP A 75 -6.29 7.66 19.26
CA ASP A 75 -5.13 6.92 18.78
C ASP A 75 -3.93 7.04 19.72
N GLU A 76 -3.70 8.20 20.33
CA GLU A 76 -2.73 8.39 21.42
C GLU A 76 -3.04 7.43 22.58
N ARG A 77 -4.30 7.39 23.04
CA ARG A 77 -4.74 6.44 24.09
C ARG A 77 -4.54 4.98 23.69
N LYS A 78 -4.72 4.61 22.42
CA LYS A 78 -4.43 3.25 21.93
C LYS A 78 -2.94 2.96 21.96
N VAL A 79 -2.10 3.91 21.56
CA VAL A 79 -0.64 3.77 21.60
C VAL A 79 -0.18 3.61 23.05
N ASP A 80 -0.66 4.43 23.97
CA ASP A 80 -0.36 4.32 25.40
C ASP A 80 -0.79 2.96 25.96
N SER A 81 -2.01 2.51 25.64
CA SER A 81 -2.49 1.17 26.03
C SER A 81 -1.63 0.05 25.45
N CYS A 82 -1.18 0.18 24.20
CA CYS A 82 -0.23 -0.75 23.60
C CYS A 82 1.12 -0.74 24.33
N ILE A 83 1.65 0.44 24.68
CA ILE A 83 2.89 0.58 25.44
C ILE A 83 2.75 -0.07 26.83
N GLU A 84 1.68 0.22 27.57
CA GLU A 84 1.41 -0.41 28.86
C GLU A 84 1.33 -1.93 28.74
N LYS A 85 0.64 -2.45 27.72
CA LYS A 85 0.53 -3.89 27.48
C LYS A 85 1.88 -4.52 27.11
N TRP A 86 2.77 -3.79 26.44
CA TRP A 86 4.12 -4.25 26.15
C TRP A 86 5.02 -4.21 27.38
N MET A 87 4.92 -3.18 28.22
CA MET A 87 5.76 -3.03 29.42
C MET A 87 5.32 -3.95 30.56
N TYR A 88 4.01 -4.12 30.76
CA TYR A 88 3.46 -4.83 31.91
C TYR A 88 2.75 -6.15 31.55
N GLY A 89 2.40 -6.37 30.27
CA GLY A 89 1.52 -7.46 29.84
C GLY A 89 2.19 -8.73 29.34
N THR A 90 3.52 -8.76 29.16
CA THR A 90 4.24 -10.00 28.78
C THR A 90 4.46 -10.97 29.94
N SER A 91 4.35 -10.53 31.20
CA SER A 91 4.66 -11.38 32.36
C SER A 91 3.50 -12.30 32.81
N ARG A 92 2.24 -11.94 32.53
CA ARG A 92 1.09 -12.58 33.21
C ARG A 92 0.36 -13.69 32.45
N ARG A 93 0.45 -13.76 31.12
CA ARG A 93 -0.26 -14.82 30.35
C ARG A 93 0.53 -16.11 30.15
N GLU A 94 1.85 -16.08 30.31
CA GLU A 94 2.68 -17.29 30.12
C GLU A 94 2.55 -18.30 31.28
N ASN A 95 2.08 -17.87 32.46
CA ASN A 95 1.96 -18.73 33.63
C ASN A 95 0.57 -19.39 33.81
N ASP A 96 -0.51 -18.79 33.30
CA ASP A 96 -1.86 -19.35 33.48
C ASP A 96 -2.25 -20.36 32.38
N GLU A 97 -1.69 -20.28 31.17
CA GLU A 97 -1.90 -21.31 30.15
C GLU A 97 -0.99 -22.55 30.34
N ARG A 98 0.10 -22.44 31.11
CA ARG A 98 0.95 -23.60 31.47
C ARG A 98 0.33 -24.52 32.53
N ARG A 99 -0.69 -24.07 33.26
CA ARG A 99 -1.28 -24.88 34.35
C ARG A 99 -2.49 -25.72 33.93
N ALA A 100 -3.08 -25.46 32.76
CA ALA A 100 -4.23 -26.23 32.25
C ALA A 100 -3.87 -27.30 31.20
N SER A 101 -2.62 -27.38 30.73
CA SER A 101 -2.24 -28.22 29.59
C SER A 101 -1.00 -29.10 29.87
N ALA A 102 -0.81 -29.55 31.11
CA ALA A 102 0.25 -30.49 31.48
C ALA A 102 -0.16 -31.94 31.16
N THR A 103 -0.56 -32.23 29.92
CA THR A 103 -0.68 -33.63 29.43
C THR A 103 -0.68 -33.72 27.91
N GLU A 104 0.20 -33.01 27.20
CA GLU A 104 0.50 -33.41 25.82
C GLU A 104 1.93 -33.02 25.44
N THR A 105 2.78 -34.04 25.54
CA THR A 105 4.00 -34.30 24.77
C THR A 105 4.49 -33.13 23.91
N GLY A 106 5.53 -32.48 24.42
CA GLY A 106 6.26 -31.41 23.76
C GLY A 106 6.68 -31.79 22.34
N ARG A 107 6.10 -31.09 21.39
CA ARG A 107 6.74 -30.80 20.12
C ARG A 107 6.88 -29.29 20.09
N GLU A 108 7.94 -28.80 20.72
CA GLU A 108 8.48 -27.47 20.44
C GLU A 108 8.73 -27.42 18.94
N VAL A 109 7.74 -26.89 18.21
CA VAL A 109 7.95 -26.41 16.85
C VAL A 109 8.84 -25.21 17.03
N SER A 110 10.15 -25.48 17.00
CA SER A 110 11.22 -24.52 16.85
C SER A 110 10.87 -23.67 15.64
N GLY A 111 10.18 -22.55 15.89
CA GLY A 111 10.00 -21.50 14.91
C GLY A 111 11.41 -21.06 14.57
N LEU A 112 11.83 -21.40 13.35
CA LEU A 112 13.13 -21.01 12.82
C LEU A 112 13.34 -19.53 13.14
N PRO A 113 14.39 -19.19 13.92
CA PRO A 113 14.59 -17.82 14.35
C PRO A 113 14.72 -16.96 13.10
N ALA A 114 13.95 -15.86 13.06
CA ALA A 114 14.11 -14.84 12.05
C ALA A 114 15.59 -14.50 11.91
N ASN A 115 16.08 -14.33 10.68
CA ASN A 115 17.52 -14.24 10.41
C ASN A 115 18.16 -13.20 11.34
N PRO A 116 18.91 -13.63 12.38
CA PRO A 116 19.32 -12.74 13.48
C PRO A 116 20.24 -11.63 12.97
N LYS A 117 20.87 -11.86 11.81
CA LYS A 117 21.73 -10.90 11.12
C LYS A 117 20.94 -9.71 10.57
N THR A 118 19.79 -9.95 9.94
CA THR A 118 18.95 -8.88 9.37
C THR A 118 18.38 -7.98 10.46
N GLU A 119 17.86 -8.57 11.54
CA GLU A 119 17.30 -7.79 12.65
C GLU A 119 18.37 -6.95 13.35
N GLN A 120 19.56 -7.51 13.57
CA GLN A 120 20.68 -6.79 14.14
C GLN A 120 21.12 -5.60 13.26
N GLN A 121 21.27 -5.82 11.95
CA GLN A 121 21.61 -4.76 11.00
C GLN A 121 20.58 -3.63 10.96
N TYR A 122 19.29 -3.97 11.03
CA TYR A 122 18.21 -2.98 11.12
C TYR A 122 18.32 -2.15 12.41
N ARG A 123 18.52 -2.80 13.56
CA ARG A 123 18.66 -2.10 14.86
C ARG A 123 19.86 -1.15 14.87
N GLU A 124 20.99 -1.58 14.33
CA GLU A 124 22.20 -0.77 14.21
C GLU A 124 21.96 0.44 13.30
N SER A 125 21.32 0.23 12.14
CA SER A 125 21.00 1.29 11.18
C SER A 125 20.01 2.32 11.75
N VAL A 126 18.99 1.86 12.50
CA VAL A 126 18.03 2.74 13.18
C VAL A 126 18.73 3.56 14.26
N THR A 127 19.57 2.93 15.08
CA THR A 127 20.31 3.61 16.14
C THR A 127 21.22 4.69 15.54
N ALA A 128 21.95 4.37 14.47
CA ALA A 128 22.81 5.34 13.79
C ALA A 128 22.03 6.55 13.23
N LEU A 129 20.86 6.30 12.61
CA LEU A 129 19.99 7.39 12.13
C LEU A 129 19.46 8.25 13.27
N GLN A 130 19.07 7.64 14.40
CA GLN A 130 18.60 8.37 15.58
C GLN A 130 19.71 9.23 16.18
N THR A 131 20.95 8.72 16.27
CA THR A 131 22.09 9.50 16.73
C THR A 131 22.37 10.69 15.82
N MET A 132 22.35 10.50 14.49
CA MET A 132 22.54 11.59 13.54
C MET A 132 21.41 12.63 13.59
N LEU A 133 20.16 12.20 13.77
CA LEU A 133 19.02 13.10 13.95
C LEU A 133 19.15 13.92 15.24
N GLY A 134 19.50 13.28 16.36
CA GLY A 134 19.71 13.97 17.63
C GLY A 134 20.85 14.98 17.55
N ALA A 135 21.95 14.66 16.87
CA ALA A 135 23.04 15.59 16.64
C ALA A 135 22.59 16.82 15.82
N LEU A 136 21.82 16.62 14.74
CA LEU A 136 21.28 17.72 13.94
C LEU A 136 20.25 18.57 14.70
N GLU A 137 19.45 17.96 15.57
CA GLU A 137 18.51 18.71 16.41
C GLU A 137 19.24 19.60 17.41
N ILE A 138 20.33 19.12 17.99
CA ILE A 138 21.20 19.94 18.84
C ILE A 138 21.80 21.09 18.03
N ASP A 139 22.26 20.84 16.80
CA ASP A 139 22.85 21.90 15.96
C ASP A 139 21.81 22.94 15.51
N LEU A 140 20.58 22.51 15.19
CA LEU A 140 19.45 23.43 14.94
C LEU A 140 19.12 24.28 16.17
N LEU A 141 19.14 23.69 17.37
CA LEU A 141 18.91 24.42 18.63
C LEU A 141 20.05 25.40 18.96
N LYS A 142 21.31 25.07 18.64
CA LYS A 142 22.45 26.00 18.78
C LYS A 142 22.34 27.20 17.83
N GLY A 143 21.69 27.03 16.68
CA GLY A 143 21.41 28.09 15.70
C GLY A 143 20.50 29.20 16.22
N GLY A 144 19.93 29.05 17.42
CA GLY A 144 19.17 30.06 18.12
C GLY A 144 17.66 30.01 17.82
N ASP A 145 17.01 31.17 17.97
CA ASP A 145 15.59 31.35 17.67
C ASP A 145 15.30 30.93 16.21
N PRO A 146 14.18 30.23 15.92
CA PRO A 146 13.74 29.97 14.54
C PRO A 146 13.66 31.20 13.63
N LEU A 147 13.67 32.42 14.18
CA LEU A 147 13.72 33.67 13.43
C LEU A 147 15.13 34.26 13.25
N GLY A 148 16.19 33.59 13.73
CA GLY A 148 17.57 34.08 13.64
C GLY A 148 17.83 35.35 14.46
N GLY A 149 17.01 35.60 15.48
CA GLY A 149 17.06 36.82 16.29
C GLY A 149 16.47 38.06 15.64
N TRP A 150 15.82 37.93 14.47
CA TRP A 150 15.08 39.02 13.82
C TRP A 150 13.65 39.11 14.36
N GLU A 151 13.08 40.32 14.29
CA GLU A 151 11.65 40.49 14.55
C GLU A 151 10.83 39.70 13.52
N ALA A 152 9.72 39.09 13.94
CA ALA A 152 8.85 38.30 13.06
C ALA A 152 8.40 39.07 11.80
N THR A 153 8.12 40.37 11.92
CA THR A 153 7.72 41.23 10.79
C THR A 153 8.81 41.32 9.73
N ASP A 154 10.06 41.57 10.17
CA ASP A 154 11.22 41.73 9.31
C ASP A 154 11.67 40.41 8.71
N HIS A 155 11.66 39.34 9.50
CA HIS A 155 11.94 37.99 9.05
C HIS A 155 10.93 37.57 7.97
N GLN A 156 9.64 37.82 8.15
CA GLN A 156 8.63 37.52 7.13
C GLN A 156 8.81 38.34 5.85
N ALA A 157 9.23 39.60 5.95
CA ALA A 157 9.54 40.42 4.79
C ALA A 157 10.78 39.89 4.04
N PHE A 158 11.82 39.48 4.77
CA PHE A 158 12.99 38.81 4.25
C PHE A 158 12.61 37.53 3.48
N GLU A 159 11.85 36.63 4.09
CA GLU A 159 11.39 35.37 3.46
C GLU A 159 10.63 35.63 2.15
N ARG A 160 9.72 36.61 2.13
CA ARG A 160 8.98 36.98 0.91
C ARG A 160 9.92 37.41 -0.22
N ILE A 161 10.95 38.18 0.10
CA ILE A 161 11.91 38.70 -0.88
C ILE A 161 12.80 37.56 -1.40
N ILE A 162 13.28 36.69 -0.51
CA ILE A 162 14.07 35.50 -0.86
C ILE A 162 13.29 34.59 -1.81
N HIS A 163 12.05 34.26 -1.47
CA HIS A 163 11.20 33.42 -2.30
C HIS A 163 10.84 34.06 -3.64
N HIS A 164 10.66 35.38 -3.68
CA HIS A 164 10.32 36.09 -4.92
C HIS A 164 11.50 36.15 -5.90
N ILE A 165 12.72 36.35 -5.39
CA ILE A 165 13.93 36.52 -6.22
C ILE A 165 14.48 35.16 -6.71
N GLY A 166 14.16 34.06 -6.02
CA GLY A 166 14.22 32.71 -6.58
C GLY A 166 15.53 32.34 -7.28
N GLY A 167 16.69 32.61 -6.66
CA GLY A 167 18.01 32.24 -7.20
C GLY A 167 18.48 32.98 -8.45
N GLN A 168 17.68 33.91 -9.00
CA GLN A 168 18.01 34.62 -10.24
C GLN A 168 18.98 35.80 -10.05
N THR A 169 19.15 36.27 -8.81
CA THR A 169 20.03 37.40 -8.49
C THR A 169 21.19 36.92 -7.62
N GLY A 170 22.42 37.31 -7.96
CA GLY A 170 23.58 37.05 -7.11
C GLY A 170 23.45 37.72 -5.74
N THR A 171 24.22 37.24 -4.75
CA THR A 171 24.13 37.65 -3.34
C THR A 171 24.16 39.18 -3.16
N SER A 172 24.97 39.89 -3.93
CA SER A 172 25.07 41.35 -3.86
C SER A 172 23.78 42.07 -4.29
N GLY A 173 23.10 41.59 -5.33
CA GLY A 173 21.84 42.16 -5.78
C GLY A 173 20.69 41.88 -4.81
N LEU A 174 20.71 40.70 -4.18
CA LEU A 174 19.76 40.34 -3.13
C LEU A 174 19.88 41.26 -1.91
N VAL A 175 21.10 41.52 -1.43
CA VAL A 175 21.34 42.44 -0.31
C VAL A 175 20.84 43.86 -0.63
N ILE A 176 21.03 44.34 -1.86
CA ILE A 176 20.51 45.65 -2.28
C ILE A 176 18.97 45.69 -2.22
N GLN A 177 18.30 44.64 -2.68
CA GLN A 177 16.83 44.58 -2.65
C GLN A 177 16.30 44.47 -1.21
N LEU A 178 16.92 43.64 -0.38
CA LEU A 178 16.60 43.53 1.04
C LEU A 178 16.80 44.87 1.76
N LYS A 179 17.89 45.59 1.47
CA LYS A 179 18.15 46.90 2.07
C LYS A 179 17.15 47.99 1.63
N ARG A 180 16.61 47.89 0.41
CA ARG A 180 15.53 48.78 -0.06
C ARG A 180 14.21 48.51 0.65
N ALA A 181 13.90 47.24 0.91
CA ALA A 181 12.66 46.84 1.58
C ALA A 181 12.71 46.98 3.10
N LEU A 182 13.88 46.81 3.71
CA LEU A 182 14.13 46.86 5.15
C LEU A 182 15.19 47.94 5.45
N PRO A 183 14.85 49.23 5.31
CA PRO A 183 15.82 50.31 5.45
C PRO A 183 16.36 50.46 6.87
N HIS A 184 15.61 50.05 7.89
CA HIS A 184 15.99 50.12 9.30
C HIS A 184 17.00 49.05 9.73
N ILE A 185 17.13 47.95 8.98
CA ILE A 185 18.11 46.88 9.25
C ILE A 185 19.45 47.21 8.60
N SER A 186 20.56 47.03 9.31
CA SER A 186 21.90 47.30 8.79
C SER A 186 22.27 46.29 7.68
N LYS A 187 23.14 46.71 6.75
CA LYS A 187 23.61 45.83 5.67
C LYS A 187 24.30 44.57 6.23
N ASP A 188 25.17 44.76 7.22
CA ASP A 188 25.92 43.67 7.86
C ASP A 188 24.98 42.68 8.57
N SER A 189 23.88 43.17 9.16
CA SER A 189 22.85 42.31 9.76
C SER A 189 22.11 41.50 8.70
N ILE A 190 21.80 42.08 7.54
CA ILE A 190 21.21 41.35 6.40
C ILE A 190 22.16 40.25 5.91
N GLU A 191 23.45 40.55 5.75
CA GLU A 191 24.45 39.57 5.30
C GLU A 191 24.63 38.44 6.31
N ALA A 192 24.70 38.75 7.61
CA ALA A 192 24.76 37.74 8.67
C ALA A 192 23.50 36.85 8.68
N HIS A 193 22.32 37.44 8.51
CA HIS A 193 21.05 36.70 8.48
C HIS A 193 20.93 35.82 7.23
N LEU A 194 21.47 36.24 6.09
CA LEU A 194 21.55 35.41 4.89
C LEU A 194 22.41 34.16 5.12
N VAL A 195 23.55 34.30 5.78
CA VAL A 195 24.42 33.16 6.13
C VAL A 195 23.66 32.20 7.04
N TRP A 196 23.08 32.73 8.13
CA TRP A 196 22.26 31.94 9.06
C TRP A 196 21.10 31.23 8.35
N HIS A 197 20.35 31.93 7.49
CA HIS A 197 19.20 31.36 6.79
C HIS A 197 19.62 30.19 5.88
N ASN A 198 20.75 30.32 5.18
CA ASN A 198 21.26 29.25 4.33
C ASN A 198 21.67 28.04 5.16
N GLU A 199 22.43 28.25 6.25
CA GLU A 199 22.82 27.18 7.18
C GLU A 199 21.59 26.48 7.78
N HIS A 200 20.61 27.26 8.24
CA HIS A 200 19.36 26.74 8.80
C HIS A 200 18.54 25.95 7.77
N THR A 201 18.48 26.43 6.52
CA THR A 201 17.82 25.74 5.41
C THR A 201 18.51 24.43 5.07
N GLU A 202 19.84 24.41 5.02
CA GLU A 202 20.64 23.20 4.79
C GLU A 202 20.44 22.17 5.90
N LEU A 203 20.49 22.59 7.17
CA LEU A 203 20.24 21.73 8.33
C LEU A 203 18.82 21.16 8.32
N THR A 204 17.83 21.98 8.02
CA THR A 204 16.43 21.56 7.92
C THR A 204 16.23 20.55 6.79
N THR A 205 16.85 20.78 5.62
CA THR A 205 16.81 19.85 4.49
C THR A 205 17.47 18.52 4.85
N ARG A 206 18.64 18.56 5.48
CA ARG A 206 19.35 17.34 5.93
C ARG A 206 18.55 16.56 6.97
N LYS A 207 17.86 17.25 7.90
CA LYS A 207 16.93 16.63 8.85
C LYS A 207 15.81 15.90 8.11
N GLN A 208 15.17 16.56 7.13
CA GLN A 208 14.12 15.95 6.32
C GLN A 208 14.62 14.70 5.56
N GLU A 209 15.82 14.74 4.99
CA GLU A 209 16.44 13.60 4.32
C GLU A 209 16.69 12.42 5.28
N LEU A 210 17.18 12.66 6.49
CA LEU A 210 17.38 11.61 7.49
C LEU A 210 16.06 11.01 7.96
N VAL A 211 15.03 11.83 8.18
CA VAL A 211 13.68 11.35 8.50
C VAL A 211 13.13 10.49 7.37
N LYS A 212 13.35 10.89 6.12
CA LYS A 212 12.98 10.09 4.95
C LYS A 212 13.72 8.75 4.95
N LYS A 213 15.05 8.74 5.11
CA LYS A 213 15.86 7.50 5.19
C LYS A 213 15.37 6.57 6.30
N TYR A 214 14.99 7.12 7.46
CA TYR A 214 14.42 6.34 8.55
C TYR A 214 13.07 5.70 8.18
N ARG A 215 12.17 6.45 7.53
CA ARG A 215 10.89 5.90 7.04
C ARG A 215 11.11 4.82 5.99
N ASP A 216 12.02 5.06 5.04
CA ASP A 216 12.36 4.11 3.97
C ASP A 216 12.93 2.82 4.57
N LEU A 217 13.89 2.92 5.50
CA LEU A 217 14.46 1.76 6.22
C LEU A 217 13.39 0.97 6.99
N LYS A 218 12.51 1.67 7.72
CA LYS A 218 11.42 1.05 8.47
C LYS A 218 10.45 0.30 7.55
N SER A 219 10.13 0.88 6.39
CA SER A 219 9.25 0.26 5.40
C SER A 219 9.89 -0.96 4.73
N ALA A 220 11.18 -0.88 4.38
CA ALA A 220 11.93 -1.99 3.80
C ALA A 220 12.02 -3.18 4.76
N TYR A 221 12.31 -2.93 6.04
CA TYR A 221 12.34 -3.98 7.05
C TYR A 221 10.96 -4.62 7.27
N ALA A 222 9.88 -3.83 7.24
CA ALA A 222 8.53 -4.37 7.33
C ALA A 222 8.17 -5.26 6.13
N ALA A 223 8.59 -4.86 4.92
CA ALA A 223 8.40 -5.64 3.70
C ALA A 223 9.19 -6.97 3.74
N GLU A 224 10.47 -6.93 4.10
CA GLU A 224 11.32 -8.12 4.24
C GLU A 224 10.76 -9.09 5.29
N LYS A 225 10.31 -8.57 6.43
CA LYS A 225 9.66 -9.38 7.48
C LYS A 225 8.35 -10.00 7.02
N SER A 226 7.60 -9.31 6.15
CA SER A 226 6.38 -9.86 5.55
C SER A 226 6.69 -10.96 4.56
N GLU A 227 7.69 -10.76 3.68
CA GLU A 227 8.14 -11.77 2.72
C GLU A 227 8.65 -13.02 3.43
N GLN A 228 9.42 -12.86 4.51
CA GLN A 228 9.90 -13.97 5.31
C GLN A 228 8.74 -14.79 5.90
N ARG A 229 7.70 -14.13 6.44
CA ARG A 229 6.51 -14.82 6.96
C ARG A 229 5.75 -15.56 5.87
N GLU A 230 5.63 -15.00 4.68
CA GLU A 230 4.99 -15.68 3.55
C GLU A 230 5.83 -16.88 3.08
N ALA A 231 7.15 -16.76 3.03
CA ALA A 231 8.05 -17.87 2.73
C ALA A 231 7.95 -19.00 3.76
N GLU A 232 7.90 -18.67 5.05
CA GLU A 232 7.71 -19.64 6.14
C GLU A 232 6.36 -20.36 6.04
N LYS A 233 5.27 -19.63 5.74
CA LYS A 233 3.96 -20.24 5.49
C LYS A 233 3.98 -21.15 4.26
N ALA A 234 4.62 -20.72 3.18
CA ALA A 234 4.73 -21.51 1.95
C ALA A 234 5.52 -22.81 2.19
N GLU A 235 6.63 -22.76 2.93
CA GLU A 235 7.40 -23.95 3.28
C GLU A 235 6.65 -24.87 4.24
N MET A 236 5.97 -24.31 5.25
CA MET A 236 5.11 -25.10 6.14
C MET A 236 3.99 -25.81 5.37
N GLN A 237 3.38 -25.13 4.40
CA GLN A 237 2.38 -25.73 3.52
C GLN A 237 2.98 -26.83 2.65
N ARG A 238 4.22 -26.65 2.16
CA ARG A 238 4.93 -27.67 1.39
C ARG A 238 5.18 -28.93 2.23
N ILE A 239 5.69 -28.78 3.45
CA ILE A 239 5.92 -29.89 4.39
C ILE A 239 4.60 -30.62 4.68
N ARG A 240 3.51 -29.89 4.92
CA ARG A 240 2.18 -30.47 5.15
C ARG A 240 1.70 -31.29 3.94
N ASN A 241 1.86 -30.76 2.73
CA ASN A 241 1.48 -31.45 1.50
C ASN A 241 2.34 -32.71 1.28
N GLU A 242 3.64 -32.66 1.57
CA GLU A 242 4.54 -33.81 1.51
C GLU A 242 4.13 -34.92 2.51
N ASP A 243 3.78 -34.53 3.74
CA ASP A 243 3.29 -35.48 4.77
C ASP A 243 1.94 -36.10 4.40
N GLU A 244 1.01 -35.32 3.85
CA GLU A 244 -0.27 -35.83 3.34
C GLU A 244 -0.06 -36.79 2.17
N CYS A 245 0.86 -36.47 1.26
CA CYS A 245 1.24 -37.37 0.15
C CYS A 245 1.81 -38.69 0.69
N ARG A 246 2.72 -38.65 1.68
CA ARG A 246 3.27 -39.85 2.33
C ARG A 246 2.19 -40.69 3.01
N LYS A 247 1.24 -40.06 3.71
CA LYS A 247 0.10 -40.77 4.33
C LYS A 247 -0.78 -41.46 3.29
N MET A 248 -1.09 -40.77 2.19
CA MET A 248 -1.88 -41.32 1.08
C MET A 248 -1.18 -42.52 0.41
N THR A 249 0.14 -42.47 0.22
CA THR A 249 0.90 -43.60 -0.36
C THR A 249 0.88 -44.81 0.56
N LYS A 250 1.15 -44.63 1.88
CA LYS A 250 1.06 -45.71 2.87
C LYS A 250 -0.34 -46.32 2.95
N GLN A 251 -1.38 -45.49 2.86
CA GLN A 251 -2.76 -45.99 2.86
C GLN A 251 -3.04 -46.85 1.62
N ARG A 252 -2.57 -46.44 0.44
CA ARG A 252 -2.70 -47.23 -0.80
C ARG A 252 -1.97 -48.57 -0.71
N GLU A 253 -0.77 -48.60 -0.14
CA GLU A 253 -0.01 -49.83 0.08
C GLU A 253 -0.76 -50.79 1.02
N MET A 254 -1.28 -50.30 2.15
CA MET A 254 -2.09 -51.12 3.06
C MET A 254 -3.38 -51.65 2.40
N ASP A 255 -4.05 -50.82 1.61
CA ASP A 255 -5.26 -51.24 0.89
C ASP A 255 -4.94 -52.28 -0.19
N GLN A 256 -3.80 -52.17 -0.86
CA GLN A 256 -3.32 -53.15 -1.83
C GLN A 256 -2.99 -54.50 -1.15
N ASP A 257 -2.22 -54.49 -0.06
CA ASP A 257 -1.91 -55.70 0.73
C ASP A 257 -3.20 -56.38 1.23
N ARG A 258 -4.18 -55.59 1.67
CA ARG A 258 -5.48 -56.10 2.10
C ARG A 258 -6.23 -56.78 0.95
N GLN A 259 -6.23 -56.19 -0.25
CA GLN A 259 -6.86 -56.80 -1.43
C GLN A 259 -6.17 -58.09 -1.83
N GLU A 260 -4.83 -58.13 -1.85
CA GLU A 260 -4.08 -59.35 -2.13
C GLU A 260 -4.36 -60.45 -1.09
N GLY A 261 -4.46 -60.09 0.19
CA GLY A 261 -4.84 -61.01 1.26
C GLY A 261 -6.22 -61.63 1.07
N ILE A 262 -7.20 -60.84 0.61
CA ILE A 262 -8.55 -61.33 0.26
C ILE A 262 -8.47 -62.30 -0.92
N GLN A 263 -7.74 -61.96 -1.98
CA GLN A 263 -7.58 -62.82 -3.17
C GLN A 263 -6.90 -64.16 -2.81
N ARG A 264 -5.90 -64.17 -1.93
CA ARG A 264 -5.25 -65.41 -1.46
C ARG A 264 -6.23 -66.31 -0.70
N LYS A 265 -7.05 -65.72 0.19
CA LYS A 265 -8.10 -66.46 0.92
C LYS A 265 -9.18 -67.01 0.00
N GLU A 266 -9.58 -66.27 -1.03
CA GLU A 266 -10.53 -66.75 -2.04
C GLU A 266 -9.94 -67.90 -2.86
N LYS A 267 -8.69 -67.79 -3.33
CA LYS A 267 -8.00 -68.88 -4.03
C LYS A 267 -7.91 -70.16 -3.19
N GLN A 268 -7.62 -70.06 -1.90
CA GLN A 268 -7.63 -71.23 -1.00
C GLN A 268 -9.02 -71.85 -0.86
N ARG A 269 -10.09 -71.05 -0.74
CA ARG A 269 -11.46 -71.56 -0.68
C ARG A 269 -11.89 -72.28 -1.96
N TYR A 270 -11.53 -71.76 -3.13
CA TYR A 270 -11.87 -72.40 -4.40
C TYR A 270 -10.96 -73.58 -4.77
N GLY A 271 -9.68 -73.57 -4.35
CA GLY A 271 -8.73 -74.66 -4.60
C GLY A 271 -8.97 -75.90 -3.72
N SER A 272 -9.57 -75.75 -2.53
CA SER A 272 -9.81 -76.86 -1.60
C SER A 272 -11.04 -77.73 -1.92
N CYS A 273 -11.81 -77.41 -2.96
CA CYS A 273 -13.04 -78.15 -3.32
C CYS A 273 -12.91 -79.00 -4.60
N CYS A 274 -11.74 -79.13 -5.19
CA CYS A 274 -11.53 -80.00 -6.35
C CYS A 274 -10.83 -81.31 -5.93
N THR A 275 -11.60 -82.24 -5.38
CA THR A 275 -11.25 -83.67 -5.43
C THR A 275 -11.59 -84.21 -6.84
N PRO A 276 -10.83 -85.17 -7.40
CA PRO A 276 -10.83 -85.43 -8.84
C PRO A 276 -11.94 -86.36 -9.35
N TYR A 277 -13.12 -86.40 -8.71
CA TYR A 277 -14.20 -87.27 -9.15
C TYR A 277 -15.53 -86.52 -9.30
N ALA A 278 -16.16 -86.79 -10.45
CA ALA A 278 -17.51 -86.42 -10.88
C ALA A 278 -17.66 -85.11 -11.69
N SER A 279 -17.40 -85.27 -12.99
CA SER A 279 -18.02 -84.53 -14.09
C SER A 279 -19.54 -84.54 -14.01
N THR A 280 -20.15 -83.47 -13.51
CA THR A 280 -21.50 -83.04 -13.92
C THR A 280 -21.62 -81.53 -13.69
N THR A 281 -21.84 -80.80 -14.78
CA THR A 281 -22.08 -79.35 -14.81
C THR A 281 -23.20 -78.96 -13.85
N CYS A 282 -22.85 -78.34 -12.72
CA CYS A 282 -23.78 -77.94 -11.67
C CYS A 282 -24.35 -76.53 -11.99
N PRO A 283 -25.67 -76.36 -12.20
CA PRO A 283 -26.29 -75.09 -12.62
C PRO A 283 -26.15 -73.91 -11.63
N SER A 284 -25.64 -74.16 -10.42
CA SER A 284 -25.54 -73.16 -9.36
C SER A 284 -24.40 -72.15 -9.55
N THR A 285 -23.33 -72.52 -10.27
CA THR A 285 -22.19 -71.62 -10.54
C THR A 285 -22.53 -70.53 -11.56
N PHE A 286 -23.34 -70.85 -12.57
CA PHE A 286 -23.79 -69.89 -13.58
C PHE A 286 -24.67 -68.78 -12.97
N ARG A 287 -25.63 -69.17 -12.11
CA ARG A 287 -26.52 -68.21 -11.43
C ARG A 287 -25.75 -67.28 -10.48
N ARG A 288 -24.71 -67.80 -9.82
CA ARG A 288 -23.82 -66.99 -8.97
C ARG A 288 -23.00 -65.99 -9.78
N GLN A 289 -22.52 -66.39 -10.96
CA GLN A 289 -21.76 -65.51 -11.85
C GLN A 289 -22.64 -64.38 -12.41
N GLN A 290 -23.90 -64.68 -12.73
CA GLN A 290 -24.88 -63.69 -13.18
C GLN A 290 -25.22 -62.66 -12.10
N LEU A 291 -25.43 -63.10 -10.86
CA LEU A 291 -25.66 -62.21 -9.70
C LEU A 291 -24.47 -61.28 -9.42
N LEU A 292 -23.24 -61.77 -9.57
CA LEU A 292 -22.04 -60.93 -9.42
C LEU A 292 -21.96 -59.86 -10.53
N GLN A 293 -22.32 -60.22 -11.75
CA GLN A 293 -22.39 -59.26 -12.87
C GLN A 293 -23.46 -58.18 -12.64
N GLU A 294 -24.63 -58.55 -12.12
CA GLU A 294 -25.67 -57.58 -11.78
C GLU A 294 -25.25 -56.65 -10.63
N GLN A 295 -24.60 -57.17 -9.59
CA GLN A 295 -24.07 -56.34 -8.52
C GLN A 295 -22.99 -55.38 -9.03
N HIS A 296 -22.11 -55.81 -9.94
CA HIS A 296 -21.12 -54.93 -10.56
C HIS A 296 -21.79 -53.78 -11.33
N LYS A 297 -22.76 -54.11 -12.20
CA LYS A 297 -23.52 -53.09 -12.95
C LYS A 297 -24.28 -52.13 -12.03
N ARG A 298 -24.79 -52.61 -10.89
CA ARG A 298 -25.48 -51.76 -9.91
C ARG A 298 -24.52 -50.77 -9.25
N LYS A 299 -23.34 -51.23 -8.82
CA LYS A 299 -22.30 -50.36 -8.26
C LYS A 299 -21.78 -49.33 -9.25
N GLU A 300 -21.63 -49.68 -10.53
CA GLU A 300 -21.26 -48.71 -11.57
C GLU A 300 -22.30 -47.60 -11.75
N ARG A 301 -23.60 -47.95 -11.70
CA ARG A 301 -24.68 -46.96 -11.76
C ARG A 301 -24.67 -46.04 -10.54
N GLU A 302 -24.47 -46.60 -9.34
CA GLU A 302 -24.37 -45.81 -8.10
C GLU A 302 -23.17 -44.87 -8.13
N LEU A 303 -22.01 -45.33 -8.62
CA LEU A 303 -20.82 -44.48 -8.77
C LEU A 303 -21.04 -43.35 -9.78
N LEU A 304 -21.69 -43.63 -10.91
CA LEU A 304 -22.05 -42.62 -11.90
C LEU A 304 -23.05 -41.60 -11.33
N SER A 305 -24.05 -42.05 -10.58
CA SER A 305 -25.02 -41.18 -9.90
C SER A 305 -24.32 -40.27 -8.88
N ALA A 306 -23.42 -40.83 -8.06
CA ALA A 306 -22.66 -40.05 -7.07
C ALA A 306 -21.74 -39.01 -7.74
N LYS A 307 -21.08 -39.38 -8.85
CA LYS A 307 -20.29 -38.43 -9.64
C LYS A 307 -21.15 -37.28 -10.16
N LEU A 308 -22.30 -37.58 -10.75
CA LEU A 308 -23.24 -36.55 -11.24
C LEU A 308 -23.73 -35.63 -10.12
N GLU A 309 -23.94 -36.16 -8.91
CA GLU A 309 -24.37 -35.38 -7.77
C GLU A 309 -23.28 -34.45 -7.22
N VAL A 310 -22.01 -34.88 -7.23
CA VAL A 310 -20.86 -34.02 -6.93
C VAL A 310 -20.75 -32.89 -7.96
N PHE A 311 -20.88 -33.18 -9.25
CA PHE A 311 -20.90 -32.14 -10.29
C PHE A 311 -22.02 -31.12 -10.07
N ARG A 312 -23.22 -31.59 -9.70
CA ARG A 312 -24.37 -30.71 -9.39
C ARG A 312 -24.11 -29.82 -8.18
N LYS A 313 -23.48 -30.34 -7.11
CA LYS A 313 -23.16 -29.57 -5.89
C LYS A 313 -22.04 -28.56 -6.08
N CYS A 314 -21.08 -28.82 -6.97
CA CYS A 314 -19.96 -27.92 -7.24
C CYS A 314 -20.29 -26.79 -8.24
N GLY A 315 -21.55 -26.66 -8.69
CA GLY A 315 -21.95 -25.60 -9.62
C GLY A 315 -21.32 -25.70 -11.02
N HIS A 316 -20.73 -26.85 -11.35
CA HIS A 316 -20.19 -27.12 -12.68
C HIS A 316 -21.25 -27.84 -13.51
N ASP A 317 -21.93 -27.10 -14.37
CA ASP A 317 -22.80 -27.69 -15.39
C ASP A 317 -21.93 -28.37 -16.47
N PRO A 318 -21.95 -29.71 -16.58
CA PRO A 318 -21.10 -30.44 -17.52
C PRO A 318 -21.46 -30.17 -18.99
N TYR A 319 -22.60 -29.54 -19.29
CA TYR A 319 -23.02 -29.21 -20.64
C TYR A 319 -22.58 -27.81 -21.13
N LEU A 320 -22.05 -26.96 -20.24
CA LEU A 320 -21.65 -25.58 -20.60
C LEU A 320 -20.23 -25.45 -21.19
N LYS A 321 -19.55 -26.55 -21.52
CA LYS A 321 -18.18 -26.53 -22.08
C LYS A 321 -17.99 -27.09 -23.49
N MET A 322 -19.06 -27.36 -24.25
CA MET A 322 -18.94 -27.83 -25.65
C MET A 322 -19.07 -26.75 -26.74
N SER A 323 -19.27 -25.48 -26.40
CA SER A 323 -19.28 -24.38 -27.39
C SER A 323 -18.16 -23.38 -27.09
N PHE A 324 -16.96 -23.59 -27.62
CA PHE A 324 -15.97 -22.56 -28.04
C PHE A 324 -14.61 -23.21 -28.33
N ARG A 325 -14.51 -23.95 -29.44
CA ARG A 325 -13.24 -24.12 -30.18
C ARG A 325 -13.53 -24.34 -31.66
N VAL A 326 -13.67 -23.23 -32.38
CA VAL A 326 -13.56 -23.21 -33.85
C VAL A 326 -12.41 -22.28 -34.21
N SER A 327 -11.45 -22.88 -34.93
CA SER A 327 -10.53 -22.27 -35.89
C SER A 327 -9.50 -21.23 -35.42
N CYS A 328 -8.22 -21.65 -35.41
CA CYS A 328 -7.16 -21.02 -36.21
C CYS A 328 -5.88 -21.88 -36.15
N ARG A 329 -5.71 -22.77 -37.14
CA ARG A 329 -4.43 -23.38 -37.51
C ARG A 329 -4.10 -22.97 -38.94
N LYS A 330 -3.10 -22.08 -39.08
CA LYS A 330 -2.25 -21.79 -40.25
C LYS A 330 -1.15 -20.90 -39.68
N SER A 331 0.14 -21.01 -39.97
CA SER A 331 0.94 -21.90 -40.81
C SER A 331 2.38 -21.62 -40.34
N ALA A 332 3.12 -22.65 -39.91
CA ALA A 332 4.54 -22.51 -39.63
C ALA A 332 5.33 -22.60 -40.95
N ARG A 333 6.14 -21.59 -41.27
CA ARG A 333 7.30 -21.74 -42.14
C ARG A 333 8.51 -21.08 -41.50
N ASN A 334 9.57 -21.89 -41.45
CA ASN A 334 10.96 -21.61 -41.18
C ASN A 334 11.50 -20.31 -41.80
N THR A 335 12.21 -19.55 -40.97
CA THR A 335 13.57 -18.98 -41.15
C THR A 335 13.94 -18.43 -39.76
N GLY A 336 14.92 -18.93 -39.02
CA GLY A 336 16.33 -19.01 -39.39
C GLY A 336 16.98 -17.63 -39.22
N GLY A 337 17.44 -17.26 -38.02
CA GLY A 337 18.12 -15.98 -37.80
C GLY A 337 18.46 -15.69 -36.33
N LEU A 338 19.71 -15.95 -35.97
CA LEU A 338 20.39 -15.56 -34.73
C LEU A 338 20.60 -14.05 -34.63
N GLN A 339 20.27 -13.45 -33.47
CA GLN A 339 20.88 -12.24 -32.88
C GLN A 339 20.16 -11.99 -31.54
N SER A 340 20.70 -12.32 -30.37
CA SER A 340 21.77 -11.63 -29.63
C SER A 340 21.66 -10.10 -29.69
N GLN A 341 21.01 -9.50 -28.67
CA GLN A 341 21.45 -8.32 -27.89
C GLN A 341 20.31 -7.91 -26.94
N ARG A 342 20.51 -8.01 -25.63
CA ARG A 342 20.86 -6.91 -24.68
C ARG A 342 19.78 -5.82 -24.52
N ASN A 343 19.21 -5.82 -23.32
CA ASN A 343 18.91 -4.69 -22.42
C ASN A 343 18.72 -3.31 -23.05
N SER A 344 17.51 -2.75 -22.91
CA SER A 344 17.29 -1.31 -22.71
C SER A 344 15.80 -1.02 -22.50
N TRP A 345 15.37 -0.77 -21.26
CA TRP A 345 14.21 0.08 -20.97
C TRP A 345 14.67 1.12 -19.96
N ASN A 346 15.10 2.26 -20.50
CA ASN A 346 15.18 3.55 -19.83
C ASN A 346 15.01 4.63 -20.89
N ALA A 347 14.45 5.77 -20.45
CA ALA A 347 14.26 7.03 -21.17
C ALA A 347 12.98 7.15 -22.03
N LEU A 348 11.92 7.63 -21.39
CA LEU A 348 10.98 8.56 -22.00
C LEU A 348 11.33 9.97 -21.47
N GLN A 349 12.22 10.65 -22.20
CA GLN A 349 12.52 12.08 -22.07
C GLN A 349 12.94 12.58 -23.45
N ARG A 350 12.56 13.85 -23.74
CA ARG A 350 12.62 14.60 -25.01
C ARG A 350 11.34 14.46 -25.86
N GLU A 351 10.76 15.50 -26.43
CA GLU A 351 11.29 16.82 -26.84
C GLU A 351 10.08 17.76 -27.04
N THR A 352 10.13 18.96 -26.49
CA THR A 352 9.50 20.14 -27.11
C THR A 352 10.42 21.32 -26.83
N ALA A 353 11.25 21.64 -27.82
CA ALA A 353 12.03 22.86 -27.88
C ALA A 353 11.65 23.58 -29.17
N GLY A 354 11.49 24.90 -29.06
CA GLY A 354 11.46 25.83 -30.18
C GLY A 354 10.09 26.44 -30.43
N GLU A 355 9.87 27.65 -29.93
CA GLU A 355 9.80 28.83 -30.81
C GLU A 355 9.67 30.15 -30.02
N THR A 356 10.59 31.06 -30.35
CA THR A 356 10.48 32.53 -30.35
C THR A 356 10.45 33.33 -29.03
N GLU A 357 11.55 34.05 -28.83
CA GLU A 357 11.68 35.29 -28.07
C GLU A 357 10.57 36.31 -28.41
N PRO A 358 10.26 37.21 -27.46
CA PRO A 358 10.43 38.61 -27.80
C PRO A 358 11.22 39.40 -26.76
N ARG A 359 12.26 40.04 -27.30
CA ARG A 359 12.90 41.29 -26.89
C ARG A 359 12.24 42.08 -25.75
N ASN A 360 13.08 42.36 -24.76
CA ASN A 360 13.07 43.55 -23.93
C ASN A 360 12.70 44.82 -24.72
N MET A 361 11.61 45.46 -24.32
CA MET A 361 11.46 46.91 -24.36
C MET A 361 10.51 47.27 -23.23
N PHE A 362 11.02 47.81 -22.12
CA PHE A 362 10.36 48.94 -21.44
C PHE A 362 11.41 49.75 -20.67
N PHE A 363 11.49 51.01 -21.10
CA PHE A 363 12.08 52.15 -20.43
C PHE A 363 11.06 52.74 -19.43
N TRP A 364 11.60 53.39 -18.40
CA TRP A 364 10.98 54.16 -17.29
C TRP A 364 10.47 53.38 -16.09
#